data_AF-A0A838R683-F1
#
_entry.id   AF-A0A838R683-F1
#
_cell.length_a   1.000
_cell.length_b   1.000
_cell.length_c   1.000
_cell.angle_alpha   90.00
_cell.angle_beta   90.00
_cell.angle_gamma   90.00
#
_symmetry.space_group_name_H-M   'P 1'
#
loop_
_entity.id
_entity.type
_entity.pdbx_description
1 polymer ?
#
loop_
_entity_poly.entity_id
_entity_poly.type
_entity_poly.pdbx_seq_one_letter_code
_entity_poly.pdbx_strand_id
1 'polypeptide(L)'
;MPASSLPTSPPDQVVRFRLRTLLAITTGIAVLAAIAGPFYRRQTPAAQTHLLAMWSTGLLFTAVVIWHHVRWTYRTFRTGGTLRYILRSAWHASRFGATGQTLIAIFCVAMLALMVTAKSRADVRMIDRQGGGAEVPSAIFEGLWFGIMFGGAFYGVFPRAIGLLERGIADHRRLIPWKQFRYAEWMMSSAGVLRLHRLDGGLFVADVFLHVPRRHRDEIEAFIREKIDADVIVIESNQPPGQ
;
A
#
# COMPACT_ATOMS: atom_id res chain seq x y z
N MET A 1 -17.01 30.30 9.00
CA MET A 1 -16.76 28.84 9.05
C MET A 1 -15.33 28.63 9.52
N PRO A 2 -15.07 27.89 10.61
CA PRO A 2 -13.71 27.66 11.08
C PRO A 2 -12.94 26.85 10.04
N ALA A 3 -11.78 27.37 9.61
CA ALA A 3 -10.88 26.70 8.70
C ALA A 3 -10.48 25.35 9.31
N SER A 4 -10.85 24.25 8.66
CA SER A 4 -10.34 22.94 9.06
C SER A 4 -8.86 22.90 8.68
N SER A 5 -8.00 23.28 9.62
CA SER A 5 -6.56 23.13 9.50
C SER A 5 -6.28 21.67 9.15
N LEU A 6 -5.60 21.43 8.04
CA LEU A 6 -5.03 20.12 7.80
C LEU A 6 -4.14 19.75 8.99
N PRO A 7 -4.05 18.46 9.34
CA PRO A 7 -3.10 18.04 10.35
C PRO A 7 -1.69 18.43 9.89
N THR A 8 -1.15 19.50 10.48
CA THR A 8 0.20 20.05 10.27
C THR A 8 1.23 19.38 11.18
N SER A 9 0.77 18.67 12.20
CA SER A 9 1.64 17.82 13.01
C SER A 9 1.93 16.52 12.25
N PRO A 10 3.21 16.08 12.18
CA PRO A 10 3.53 14.73 11.74
C PRO A 10 2.68 13.75 12.55
N PRO A 11 2.15 12.67 11.95
CA PRO A 11 1.35 11.71 12.69
C PRO A 11 2.12 11.28 13.93
N ASP A 12 1.52 11.48 15.10
CA ASP A 12 2.04 11.09 16.41
C ASP A 12 2.77 9.74 16.28
N GLN A 13 4.00 9.62 16.80
CA GLN A 13 4.84 8.42 16.64
C GLN A 13 4.18 7.14 17.16
N VAL A 14 3.19 7.29 18.04
CA VAL A 14 2.29 6.21 18.40
C VAL A 14 1.37 5.98 17.21
N VAL A 15 1.57 4.87 16.48
CA VAL A 15 0.63 4.38 15.48
C VAL A 15 -0.70 4.12 16.19
N ARG A 16 -1.54 5.16 16.32
CA ARG A 16 -2.87 5.06 16.90
C ARG A 16 -3.73 4.41 15.84
N PHE A 17 -3.80 3.08 15.89
CA PHE A 17 -4.81 2.35 15.14
C PHE A 17 -6.16 2.93 15.56
N ARG A 18 -6.88 3.50 14.59
CA ARG A 18 -8.24 3.98 14.85
C ARG A 18 -9.04 2.77 15.36
N LEU A 19 -9.80 2.95 16.44
CA LEU A 19 -10.63 1.90 17.02
C LEU A 19 -11.44 1.14 15.95
N ARG A 20 -11.98 1.89 14.97
CA ARG A 20 -12.70 1.32 13.81
C ARG A 20 -11.87 0.34 12.98
N THR A 21 -10.60 0.66 12.74
CA THR A 21 -9.68 -0.20 11.99
C THR A 21 -9.35 -1.47 12.79
N LEU A 22 -9.07 -1.31 14.09
CA LEU A 22 -8.81 -2.45 14.96
C LEU A 22 -10.03 -3.38 15.02
N LEU A 23 -11.23 -2.82 15.20
CA LEU A 23 -12.49 -3.56 15.24
C LEU A 23 -12.81 -4.26 13.91
N ALA A 24 -12.56 -3.60 12.77
CA ALA A 24 -12.72 -4.22 11.46
C ALA A 24 -11.76 -5.39 11.25
N ILE A 25 -10.49 -5.24 11.65
CA ILE A 25 -9.48 -6.30 11.54
C ILE A 25 -9.83 -7.48 12.45
N THR A 26 -10.15 -7.23 13.72
CA THR A 26 -10.50 -8.30 14.66
C THR A 26 -11.78 -9.03 14.25
N THR A 27 -12.80 -8.31 13.77
CA THR A 27 -14.02 -8.90 13.24
C THR A 27 -13.72 -9.78 12.02
N GLY A 28 -12.88 -9.30 11.09
CA GLY A 28 -12.45 -10.08 9.94
C GLY A 28 -11.75 -11.38 10.33
N ILE A 29 -10.82 -11.30 11.29
CA ILE A 29 -10.11 -12.48 11.83
C ILE A 29 -11.11 -13.45 12.50
N ALA A 30 -12.05 -12.94 13.29
CA ALA A 30 -13.06 -13.76 13.97
C ALA A 30 -13.96 -14.51 12.97
N VAL A 31 -14.41 -13.84 11.90
CA VAL A 31 -15.20 -14.45 10.83
C VAL A 31 -14.39 -15.54 10.13
N LEU A 32 -13.12 -15.28 9.80
CA LEU A 32 -12.24 -16.28 9.18
C LEU A 32 -12.05 -17.50 10.10
N ALA A 33 -11.82 -17.28 11.39
CA ALA A 33 -11.68 -18.36 12.37
C ALA A 33 -12.98 -19.18 12.50
N ALA A 34 -14.14 -18.52 12.48
CA ALA A 34 -15.44 -19.20 12.54
C ALA A 34 -15.71 -20.08 11.32
N ILE A 35 -15.25 -19.68 10.13
CA ILE A 35 -15.35 -20.48 8.90
C ILE A 35 -14.33 -21.61 8.88
N ALA A 36 -13.08 -21.33 9.27
CA ALA A 36 -11.99 -22.29 9.23
C ALA A 36 -12.10 -23.38 10.31
N GLY A 37 -12.64 -23.04 11.49
CA GLY A 37 -12.72 -23.93 12.64
C GLY A 37 -13.49 -25.24 12.39
N PRO A 38 -14.72 -25.21 11.86
CA PRO A 38 -15.45 -26.42 11.49
C PRO A 38 -14.73 -27.29 10.46
N PHE A 39 -14.05 -26.68 9.48
CA PHE A 39 -13.26 -27.42 8.49
C PHE A 39 -12.07 -28.11 9.13
N TYR A 40 -11.32 -27.40 9.97
CA TYR A 40 -10.15 -27.90 10.70
C TYR A 40 -10.49 -29.10 11.60
N ARG A 41 -11.56 -28.99 12.40
CA ARG A 41 -11.96 -30.03 13.36
C ARG A 41 -12.38 -31.36 12.72
N ARG A 42 -12.72 -31.36 11.42
CA ARG A 42 -13.11 -32.58 10.69
C ARG A 42 -11.92 -33.35 10.12
N GLN A 43 -10.71 -32.81 10.20
CA GLN A 43 -9.52 -33.42 9.60
C GLN A 43 -8.81 -34.37 10.56
N THR A 44 -7.99 -35.26 10.01
CA THR A 44 -7.08 -36.12 10.78
C THR A 44 -6.05 -35.30 11.57
N PRO A 45 -5.50 -35.79 12.70
CA PRO A 45 -4.52 -35.03 13.50
C PRO A 45 -3.29 -34.57 12.71
N ALA A 46 -2.81 -35.38 11.77
CA ALA A 46 -1.69 -35.02 10.89
C ALA A 46 -2.04 -33.82 9.98
N ALA A 47 -3.21 -33.86 9.33
CA ALA A 47 -3.70 -32.77 8.52
C ALA A 47 -3.99 -31.51 9.34
N GLN A 48 -4.49 -31.66 10.57
CA GLN A 48 -4.67 -30.55 11.51
C GLN A 48 -3.34 -29.83 11.79
N THR A 49 -2.28 -30.56 12.15
CA THR A 49 -0.97 -29.96 12.40
C THR A 49 -0.43 -29.25 11.16
N HIS A 50 -0.57 -29.86 9.99
CA HIS A 50 -0.13 -29.27 8.72
C HIS A 50 -0.87 -27.96 8.40
N LEU A 51 -2.21 -27.95 8.48
CA LEU A 51 -3.02 -26.76 8.24
C LEU A 51 -2.70 -25.64 9.25
N LEU A 52 -2.52 -25.98 10.53
CA LEU A 52 -2.16 -25.02 11.56
C LEU A 52 -0.81 -24.36 11.25
N ALA A 53 0.20 -25.16 10.88
CA ALA A 53 1.53 -24.67 10.53
C ALA A 53 1.47 -23.76 9.29
N MET A 54 0.75 -24.18 8.25
CA MET A 54 0.58 -23.39 7.02
C MET A 54 -0.14 -22.07 7.28
N TRP A 55 -1.30 -22.09 7.96
CA TRP A 55 -2.09 -20.88 8.23
C TRP A 55 -1.34 -19.91 9.15
N SER A 56 -0.70 -20.41 10.20
CA SER A 56 0.05 -19.57 11.15
C SER A 56 1.24 -18.89 10.46
N THR A 57 1.99 -19.64 9.67
CA THR A 57 3.11 -19.10 8.89
C THR A 57 2.61 -18.09 7.86
N GLY A 58 1.50 -18.37 7.17
CA GLY A 58 0.89 -17.44 6.23
C GLY A 58 0.49 -16.13 6.86
N LEU A 59 -0.24 -16.17 7.99
CA LEU A 59 -0.63 -14.98 8.72
C LEU A 59 0.58 -14.19 9.22
N LEU A 60 1.61 -14.87 9.73
CA LEU A 60 2.85 -14.24 10.18
C LEU A 60 3.53 -13.49 9.04
N PHE A 61 3.76 -14.13 7.89
CA PHE A 61 4.44 -13.49 6.77
C PHE A 61 3.60 -12.38 6.12
N THR A 62 2.27 -12.51 6.07
CA THR A 62 1.39 -11.40 5.67
C THR A 62 1.57 -10.21 6.61
N ALA A 63 1.55 -10.43 7.93
CA ALA A 63 1.74 -9.37 8.91
C ALA A 63 3.14 -8.72 8.79
N VAL A 64 4.19 -9.52 8.60
CA VAL A 64 5.57 -9.03 8.41
C VAL A 64 5.68 -8.18 7.15
N VAL A 65 5.11 -8.61 6.02
CA VAL A 65 5.13 -7.84 4.76
C VAL A 65 4.38 -6.52 4.93
N ILE A 66 3.18 -6.53 5.52
CA ILE A 66 2.40 -5.31 5.78
C ILE A 66 3.18 -4.38 6.71
N TRP A 67 3.73 -4.89 7.81
CA TRP A 67 4.52 -4.11 8.76
C TRP A 67 5.76 -3.51 8.10
N HIS A 68 6.52 -4.31 7.35
CA HIS A 68 7.70 -3.86 6.63
C HIS A 68 7.33 -2.73 5.66
N HIS A 69 6.21 -2.87 4.96
CA HIS A 69 5.72 -1.85 4.04
C HIS A 69 5.33 -0.53 4.73
N VAL A 70 4.59 -0.62 5.84
CA VAL A 70 4.22 0.55 6.67
C VAL A 70 5.47 1.22 7.22
N ARG A 71 6.41 0.44 7.77
CA ARG A 71 7.68 0.92 8.32
C ARG A 71 8.52 1.59 7.25
N TRP A 72 8.58 1.03 6.05
CA TRP A 72 9.30 1.60 4.92
C TRP A 72 8.72 2.96 4.53
N THR A 73 7.40 3.04 4.34
CA THR A 73 6.70 4.29 4.01
C THR A 73 6.96 5.37 5.06
N TYR A 74 6.88 5.00 6.34
CA TYR A 74 7.17 5.92 7.44
C TYR A 74 8.62 6.40 7.45
N ARG A 75 9.59 5.51 7.18
CA ARG A 75 11.00 5.88 7.04
C ARG A 75 11.19 6.90 5.92
N THR A 76 10.56 6.69 4.76
CA THR A 76 10.65 7.63 3.64
C THR A 76 10.07 9.01 3.99
N PHE A 77 8.95 9.06 4.73
CA PHE A 77 8.41 10.34 5.22
C PHE A 77 9.35 11.02 6.21
N ARG A 78 9.99 10.26 7.11
CA ARG A 78 10.92 10.82 8.10
C ARG A 78 12.20 11.38 7.47
N THR A 79 12.73 10.73 6.43
CA THR A 79 13.99 11.19 5.80
C THR A 79 13.79 12.37 4.86
N GLY A 80 12.57 12.59 4.35
CA GLY A 80 12.25 13.66 3.39
C GLY A 80 12.12 15.06 3.98
N GLY A 81 12.25 15.24 5.30
CA GLY A 81 12.18 16.55 5.97
C GLY A 81 10.79 16.89 6.52
N THR A 82 10.44 18.17 6.54
CA THR A 82 9.15 18.65 7.07
C THR A 82 8.01 18.23 6.15
N LEU A 83 7.10 17.41 6.67
CA LEU A 83 5.89 16.98 5.98
C LEU A 83 4.85 18.11 6.02
N ARG A 84 4.41 18.58 4.85
CA ARG A 84 3.40 19.63 4.73
C ARG A 84 2.00 19.07 4.50
N TYR A 85 1.89 18.08 3.60
CA TYR A 85 0.61 17.49 3.23
C TYR A 85 0.72 15.97 3.09
N ILE A 86 -0.34 15.25 3.47
CA ILE A 86 -0.51 13.82 3.16
C ILE A 86 -1.68 13.69 2.20
N LEU A 87 -1.38 13.29 0.97
CA LEU A 87 -2.34 13.10 -0.10
C LEU A 87 -2.47 11.62 -0.44
N ARG A 88 -3.48 11.28 -1.25
CA ARG A 88 -3.63 9.93 -1.80
C ARG A 88 -3.15 9.92 -3.24
N SER A 89 -2.47 8.84 -3.62
CA SER A 89 -2.15 8.58 -5.02
C SER A 89 -3.43 8.37 -5.83
N ALA A 90 -3.56 9.13 -6.93
CA ALA A 90 -4.65 8.98 -7.87
C ALA A 90 -4.31 8.01 -9.02
N TRP A 91 -3.10 7.44 -9.06
CA TRP A 91 -2.66 6.52 -10.13
C TRP A 91 -3.62 5.35 -10.34
N HIS A 92 -4.09 4.74 -9.25
CA HIS A 92 -5.05 3.63 -9.34
C HIS A 92 -6.50 4.11 -9.51
N ALA A 93 -6.82 5.33 -9.09
CA ALA A 93 -8.16 5.88 -9.23
C ALA A 93 -8.45 6.31 -10.67
N SER A 94 -7.45 6.81 -11.40
CA SER A 94 -7.60 7.21 -12.80
C SER A 94 -7.83 6.02 -13.75
N ARG A 95 -7.28 4.83 -13.43
CA ARG A 95 -7.42 3.65 -14.29
C ARG A 95 -8.65 2.79 -14.00
N PHE A 96 -9.08 2.68 -12.74
CA PHE A 96 -10.18 1.77 -12.34
C PHE A 96 -11.30 2.46 -11.55
N GLY A 97 -11.16 3.74 -11.19
CA GLY A 97 -12.10 4.42 -10.29
C GLY A 97 -12.10 3.83 -8.87
N ALA A 98 -12.88 4.43 -7.97
CA ALA A 98 -13.06 3.90 -6.61
C ALA A 98 -13.78 2.54 -6.64
N THR A 99 -14.82 2.41 -7.46
CA THR A 99 -15.59 1.17 -7.63
C THR A 99 -14.72 0.03 -8.14
N GLY A 100 -13.87 0.26 -9.15
CA GLY A 100 -12.98 -0.77 -9.66
C GLY A 100 -11.93 -1.20 -8.64
N GLN A 101 -11.40 -0.30 -7.82
CA GLN A 101 -10.52 -0.69 -6.70
C GLN A 101 -11.22 -1.60 -5.70
N THR A 102 -12.46 -1.27 -5.32
CA THR A 102 -13.25 -2.13 -4.43
C THR A 102 -13.53 -3.49 -5.04
N LEU A 103 -13.85 -3.55 -6.34
CA LEU A 103 -14.06 -4.81 -7.05
C LEU A 103 -12.77 -5.62 -7.16
N ILE A 104 -11.63 -5.00 -7.46
CA ILE A 104 -10.31 -5.66 -7.46
C ILE A 104 -9.99 -6.18 -6.06
N ALA A 105 -10.26 -5.41 -5.01
CA ALA A 105 -10.08 -5.83 -3.63
C ALA A 105 -10.91 -7.09 -3.31
N ILE A 106 -12.21 -7.05 -3.61
CA ILE A 106 -13.14 -8.16 -3.41
C ILE A 106 -12.68 -9.38 -4.21
N PHE A 107 -12.33 -9.19 -5.48
CA PHE A 107 -11.85 -10.25 -6.36
C PHE A 107 -10.55 -10.87 -5.82
N CYS A 108 -9.57 -10.07 -5.41
CA CYS A 108 -8.33 -10.55 -4.82
C CYS A 108 -8.63 -11.36 -3.55
N VAL A 109 -9.45 -10.84 -2.64
CA VAL A 109 -9.83 -11.55 -1.40
C VAL A 109 -10.55 -12.87 -1.71
N ALA A 110 -11.50 -12.87 -2.65
CA ALA A 110 -12.22 -14.07 -3.05
C ALA A 110 -11.31 -15.11 -3.71
N MET A 111 -10.46 -14.70 -4.66
CA MET A 111 -9.50 -15.58 -5.34
C MET A 111 -8.52 -16.19 -4.34
N LEU A 112 -8.05 -15.40 -3.38
CA LEU A 112 -7.17 -15.86 -2.31
C LEU A 112 -7.88 -16.87 -1.38
N ALA A 113 -9.12 -16.60 -0.97
CA ALA A 113 -9.92 -17.52 -0.16
C ALA A 113 -10.16 -18.85 -0.88
N LEU A 114 -10.46 -18.80 -2.18
CA LEU A 114 -10.61 -19.98 -3.04
C LEU A 114 -9.29 -20.77 -3.12
N MET A 115 -8.17 -20.09 -3.34
CA MET A 115 -6.85 -20.73 -3.44
C MET A 115 -6.46 -21.42 -2.13
N VAL A 116 -6.63 -20.77 -0.98
CA VAL A 116 -6.36 -21.38 0.33
C VAL A 116 -7.27 -22.58 0.56
N THR A 117 -8.57 -22.46 0.28
CA THR A 117 -9.52 -23.56 0.46
C THR A 117 -9.22 -24.74 -0.46
N ALA A 118 -8.90 -24.48 -1.73
CA ALA A 118 -8.57 -25.51 -2.70
C ALA A 118 -7.28 -26.24 -2.31
N LYS A 119 -6.24 -25.49 -1.92
CA LYS A 119 -4.96 -26.06 -1.49
C LYS A 119 -5.11 -26.86 -0.20
N SER A 120 -5.76 -26.30 0.82
CA SER A 120 -6.06 -27.03 2.07
C SER A 120 -6.79 -28.35 1.83
N ARG A 121 -7.72 -28.41 0.86
CA ARG A 121 -8.39 -29.66 0.48
C ARG A 121 -7.48 -30.62 -0.27
N ALA A 122 -6.59 -30.11 -1.13
CA ALA A 122 -5.62 -30.94 -1.84
C ALA A 122 -4.63 -31.60 -0.85
N ASP A 123 -4.14 -30.85 0.13
CA ASP A 123 -3.17 -31.33 1.11
C ASP A 123 -3.75 -32.37 2.05
N VAL A 124 -4.97 -32.15 2.55
CA VAL A 124 -5.71 -33.15 3.31
C VAL A 124 -5.79 -34.46 2.53
N ARG A 125 -6.22 -34.41 1.26
CA ARG A 125 -6.34 -35.63 0.43
C ARG A 125 -5.00 -36.31 0.18
N MET A 126 -3.92 -35.54 0.07
CA MET A 126 -2.57 -36.08 -0.14
C MET A 126 -2.07 -36.77 1.14
N ILE A 127 -2.22 -36.13 2.30
CA ILE A 127 -1.81 -36.67 3.60
C ILE A 127 -2.58 -37.95 3.93
N ASP A 128 -3.90 -37.95 3.69
CA ASP A 128 -4.75 -39.12 3.93
C ASP A 128 -4.36 -40.29 3.02
N ARG A 129 -3.94 -40.03 1.77
CA ARG A 129 -3.43 -41.07 0.84
C ARG A 129 -2.07 -41.63 1.21
N GLN A 130 -1.19 -40.79 1.77
CA GLN A 130 0.18 -41.18 2.16
C GLN A 130 0.25 -41.87 3.53
N GLY A 131 -0.88 -42.05 4.22
CA GLY A 131 -0.91 -42.72 5.52
C GLY A 131 -0.47 -41.84 6.69
N GLY A 132 -0.62 -40.51 6.58
CA GLY A 132 -0.50 -39.60 7.73
C GLY A 132 0.88 -38.98 7.96
N GLY A 133 1.84 -39.16 7.05
CA GLY A 133 3.12 -38.45 7.07
C GLY A 133 2.99 -37.01 6.56
N ALA A 134 2.47 -36.10 7.38
CA ALA A 134 2.44 -34.68 7.01
C ALA A 134 3.80 -34.03 7.29
N GLU A 135 4.55 -33.69 6.24
CA GLU A 135 5.80 -32.95 6.38
C GLU A 135 5.50 -31.50 6.83
N VAL A 136 5.83 -31.17 8.08
CA VAL A 136 5.70 -29.80 8.60
C VAL A 136 6.54 -28.77 7.82
N PRO A 137 7.75 -29.07 7.33
CA PRO A 137 8.55 -28.10 6.57
C PRO A 137 7.87 -27.61 5.28
N SER A 138 7.18 -28.49 4.55
CA SER A 138 6.45 -28.09 3.34
C SER A 138 5.28 -27.17 3.68
N ALA A 139 4.54 -27.45 4.77
CA ALA A 139 3.49 -26.58 5.28
C ALA A 139 3.99 -25.16 5.57
N ILE A 140 5.17 -25.04 6.21
CA ILE A 140 5.79 -23.76 6.53
C ILE A 140 6.16 -23.01 5.24
N PHE A 141 6.79 -23.69 4.28
CA PHE A 141 7.18 -23.07 3.01
C PHE A 141 5.97 -22.58 2.20
N GLU A 142 4.90 -23.37 2.18
CA GLU A 142 3.64 -22.97 1.54
C GLU A 142 2.98 -21.79 2.25
N GLY A 143 2.93 -21.83 3.58
CA GLY A 143 2.48 -20.72 4.41
C GLY A 143 3.26 -19.44 4.11
N LEU A 144 4.59 -19.52 4.04
CA LEU A 144 5.47 -18.41 3.66
C LEU A 144 5.06 -17.82 2.30
N TRP A 145 4.92 -18.67 1.28
CA TRP A 145 4.61 -18.21 -0.09
C TRP A 145 3.24 -17.54 -0.15
N PHE A 146 2.23 -18.15 0.46
CA PHE A 146 0.92 -17.53 0.61
C PHE A 146 1.02 -16.20 1.35
N GLY A 147 1.69 -16.18 2.49
CA GLY A 147 1.84 -15.00 3.32
C GLY A 147 2.43 -13.80 2.56
N ILE A 148 3.46 -14.05 1.74
CA ILE A 148 4.07 -13.05 0.86
C ILE A 148 3.10 -12.58 -0.21
N MET A 149 2.43 -13.49 -0.91
CA MET A 149 1.45 -13.14 -1.94
C MET A 149 0.27 -12.33 -1.36
N PHE A 150 -0.24 -12.73 -0.18
CA PHE A 150 -1.28 -12.01 0.54
C PHE A 150 -0.83 -10.60 0.92
N GLY A 151 0.35 -10.46 1.53
CA GLY A 151 0.90 -9.16 1.90
C GLY A 151 1.15 -8.25 0.69
N GLY A 152 1.64 -8.82 -0.43
CA GLY A 152 1.86 -8.11 -1.68
C GLY A 152 0.56 -7.67 -2.36
N ALA A 153 -0.44 -8.55 -2.43
CA ALA A 153 -1.76 -8.24 -2.98
C ALA A 153 -2.46 -7.15 -2.18
N PHE A 154 -2.40 -7.23 -0.84
CA PHE A 154 -2.88 -6.18 0.06
C PHE A 154 -2.24 -4.85 -0.34
N TYR A 155 -0.91 -4.81 -0.44
CA TYR A 155 -0.22 -3.59 -0.84
C TYR A 155 -0.62 -3.03 -2.23
N GLY A 156 -0.99 -3.89 -3.19
CA GLY A 156 -1.49 -3.45 -4.50
C GLY A 156 -2.87 -2.79 -4.46
N VAL A 157 -3.71 -3.19 -3.50
CA VAL A 157 -5.11 -2.77 -3.39
C VAL A 157 -5.27 -1.50 -2.54
N PHE A 158 -4.43 -1.30 -1.52
CA PHE A 158 -4.61 -0.18 -0.60
C PHE A 158 -4.17 1.15 -1.22
N PRO A 159 -4.96 2.24 -1.02
CA PRO A 159 -4.59 3.56 -1.49
C PRO A 159 -3.23 3.97 -0.93
N ARG A 160 -2.30 4.32 -1.83
CA ARG A 160 -0.96 4.73 -1.43
C ARG A 160 -1.00 6.18 -0.95
N ALA A 161 -0.48 6.41 0.26
CA ALA A 161 -0.27 7.76 0.77
C ALA A 161 0.96 8.36 0.09
N ILE A 162 0.84 9.62 -0.35
CA ILE A 162 1.93 10.42 -0.89
C ILE A 162 2.14 11.60 0.04
N GLY A 163 3.35 11.76 0.54
CA GLY A 163 3.74 12.91 1.35
C GLY A 163 4.28 14.03 0.47
N LEU A 164 3.75 15.24 0.60
CA LEU A 164 4.39 16.44 0.09
C LEU A 164 5.29 17.01 1.19
N LEU A 165 6.59 17.03 0.92
CA LEU A 165 7.61 17.51 1.86
C LEU A 165 8.36 18.70 1.25
N GLU A 166 9.08 19.42 2.10
CA GLU A 166 9.93 20.54 1.65
C GLU A 166 10.95 20.14 0.58
N ARG A 167 11.54 18.95 0.69
CA ARG A 167 12.60 18.48 -0.22
C ARG A 167 12.09 17.80 -1.49
N GLY A 168 10.81 17.44 -1.52
CA GLY A 168 10.23 16.70 -2.63
C GLY A 168 8.95 15.96 -2.27
N ILE A 169 8.61 14.99 -3.10
CA ILE A 169 7.45 14.13 -2.92
C ILE A 169 7.92 12.77 -2.44
N ALA A 170 7.54 12.38 -1.23
CA ALA A 170 7.74 11.02 -0.78
C ALA A 170 6.62 10.14 -1.33
N ASP A 171 6.99 9.32 -2.30
CA ASP A 171 6.23 8.15 -2.66
C ASP A 171 6.68 6.97 -1.80
N HIS A 172 5.82 5.96 -1.67
CA HIS A 172 6.08 4.75 -0.89
C HIS A 172 7.38 4.00 -1.28
N ARG A 173 7.96 4.25 -2.46
CA ARG A 173 9.26 3.64 -2.87
C ARG A 173 10.45 4.53 -2.54
N ARG A 174 10.30 5.84 -2.72
CA ARG A 174 11.42 6.78 -2.72
C ARG A 174 10.95 8.21 -2.51
N LEU A 175 11.87 9.04 -2.04
CA LEU A 175 11.76 10.49 -2.13
C LEU A 175 12.09 10.92 -3.57
N ILE A 176 11.18 11.65 -4.19
CA ILE A 176 11.32 12.24 -5.53
C ILE A 176 11.60 13.73 -5.34
N PRO A 177 12.83 14.22 -5.60
CA PRO A 177 13.17 15.64 -5.44
C PRO A 177 12.33 16.57 -6.32
N TRP A 178 12.09 17.81 -5.88
CA TRP A 178 11.32 18.81 -6.64
C TRP A 178 11.91 19.10 -8.02
N LYS A 179 13.23 19.22 -8.13
CA LYS A 179 13.98 19.30 -9.40
C LYS A 179 13.70 18.22 -10.45
N GLN A 180 13.01 17.13 -10.11
CA GLN A 180 12.61 16.11 -11.09
C GLN A 180 11.25 16.40 -11.72
N PHE A 181 10.54 17.44 -11.29
CA PHE A 181 9.24 17.83 -11.82
C PHE A 181 9.37 19.07 -12.70
N ARG A 182 8.69 19.05 -13.85
CA ARG A 182 8.72 20.14 -14.83
C ARG A 182 7.57 21.12 -14.62
N TYR A 183 6.37 20.59 -14.44
CA TYR A 183 5.15 21.37 -14.22
C TYR A 183 4.06 20.50 -13.58
N ALA A 184 3.04 21.17 -13.08
CA ALA A 184 1.84 20.58 -12.51
C ALA A 184 0.63 20.95 -13.36
N GLU A 185 -0.24 19.99 -13.66
CA GLU A 185 -1.45 20.19 -14.46
C GLU A 185 -2.66 19.53 -13.78
N TRP A 186 -3.78 20.23 -13.73
CA TRP A 186 -5.05 19.66 -13.29
C TRP A 186 -5.65 18.80 -14.40
N MET A 187 -6.00 17.55 -14.08
CA MET A 187 -6.66 16.68 -15.06
C MET A 187 -8.10 17.12 -15.33
N MET A 188 -8.40 17.44 -16.59
CA MET A 188 -9.75 17.78 -17.04
C MET A 188 -10.73 16.61 -16.90
N SER A 189 -10.26 15.37 -17.04
CA SER A 189 -11.08 14.16 -16.96
C SER A 189 -11.38 13.70 -15.53
N SER A 190 -10.76 14.29 -14.51
CA SER A 190 -10.92 13.86 -13.11
C SER A 190 -10.81 15.03 -12.15
N ALA A 191 -11.96 15.49 -11.65
CA ALA A 191 -12.03 16.61 -10.72
C ALA A 191 -11.22 16.34 -9.44
N GLY A 192 -10.30 17.25 -9.10
CA GLY A 192 -9.45 17.12 -7.92
C GLY A 192 -8.22 16.22 -8.10
N VAL A 193 -7.88 15.83 -9.33
CA VAL A 193 -6.62 15.12 -9.61
C VAL A 193 -5.59 16.08 -10.20
N LEU A 194 -4.46 16.20 -9.51
CA LEU A 194 -3.29 16.95 -9.97
C LEU A 194 -2.26 15.96 -10.54
N ARG A 195 -1.83 16.18 -11.78
CA ARG A 195 -0.76 15.43 -12.44
C ARG A 195 0.53 16.23 -12.35
N LEU A 196 1.59 15.58 -11.89
CA LEU A 196 2.93 16.16 -11.82
C LEU A 196 3.81 15.48 -12.85
N HIS A 197 4.26 16.28 -13.82
CA HIS A 197 5.06 15.81 -14.93
C HIS A 197 6.53 15.72 -14.53
N ARG A 198 7.15 14.57 -14.80
CA ARG A 198 8.56 14.35 -14.46
C ARG A 198 9.49 14.62 -15.64
N LEU A 199 10.66 15.17 -15.34
CA LEU A 199 11.73 15.46 -16.31
C LEU A 199 12.48 14.21 -16.76
N ASP A 200 12.69 13.26 -15.84
CA ASP A 200 13.35 11.98 -16.13
C ASP A 200 12.42 11.09 -16.96
N GLY A 201 12.22 11.40 -18.24
CA GLY A 201 11.32 10.73 -19.19
C GLY A 201 11.79 9.33 -19.63
N GLY A 202 12.45 8.58 -18.76
CA GLY A 202 12.72 7.17 -19.03
C GLY A 202 11.41 6.40 -19.21
N LEU A 203 11.40 5.37 -20.06
CA LEU A 203 10.21 4.56 -20.42
C LEU A 203 9.42 4.01 -19.21
N PHE A 204 10.03 4.00 -18.03
CA PHE A 204 9.48 3.46 -16.78
C PHE A 204 9.17 4.52 -15.70
N VAL A 205 9.43 5.80 -15.96
CA VAL A 205 9.24 6.86 -14.99
C VAL A 205 7.89 7.52 -15.23
N ALA A 206 6.86 6.99 -14.58
CA ALA A 206 5.52 7.53 -14.68
C ALA A 206 5.36 8.88 -13.94
N ASP A 207 4.46 9.71 -14.47
CA ASP A 207 3.97 10.91 -13.80
C ASP A 207 3.31 10.57 -12.46
N VAL A 208 3.34 11.53 -11.55
CA VAL A 208 2.73 11.37 -10.22
C VAL A 208 1.34 11.99 -10.24
N PHE A 209 0.34 11.21 -9.85
CA PHE A 209 -1.05 11.66 -9.78
C PHE A 209 -1.47 11.79 -8.33
N LEU A 210 -1.97 12.95 -7.94
CA LEU A 210 -2.35 13.29 -6.58
C LEU A 210 -3.86 13.58 -6.51
N HIS A 211 -4.55 12.96 -5.56
CA HIS A 211 -5.93 13.31 -5.25
C HIS A 211 -5.93 14.45 -4.22
N VAL A 212 -6.34 15.64 -4.64
CA VAL A 212 -6.34 16.87 -3.85
C VAL A 212 -7.79 17.23 -3.46
N PRO A 213 -8.10 17.35 -2.16
CA PRO A 213 -9.41 17.83 -1.73
C PRO A 213 -9.69 19.26 -2.24
N ARG A 214 -10.90 19.51 -2.78
CA ARG A 214 -11.28 20.81 -3.37
C ARG A 214 -10.96 22.02 -2.48
N ARG A 215 -11.12 21.87 -1.16
CA ARG A 215 -10.87 22.93 -0.16
C ARG A 215 -9.39 23.34 0.00
N HIS A 216 -8.44 22.51 -0.45
CA HIS A 216 -7.00 22.79 -0.37
C HIS A 216 -6.37 22.89 -1.76
N ARG A 217 -7.19 23.04 -2.80
CA ARG A 217 -6.74 23.02 -4.19
C ARG A 217 -5.68 24.10 -4.43
N ASP A 218 -6.03 25.34 -4.11
CA ASP A 218 -5.20 26.51 -4.41
C ASP A 218 -3.96 26.54 -3.52
N GLU A 219 -4.09 26.15 -2.25
CA GLU A 219 -3.00 26.06 -1.27
C GLU A 219 -1.93 25.03 -1.71
N ILE A 220 -2.36 23.84 -2.11
CA ILE A 220 -1.45 22.76 -2.56
C ILE A 220 -0.84 23.10 -3.92
N GLU A 221 -1.62 23.69 -4.83
CA GLU A 221 -1.09 24.13 -6.12
C GLU A 221 -0.04 25.23 -5.96
N ALA A 222 -0.32 26.25 -5.15
CA ALA A 222 0.63 27.33 -4.86
C ALA A 222 1.93 26.78 -4.27
N PHE A 223 1.84 25.89 -3.29
CA PHE A 223 3.00 25.22 -2.71
C PHE A 223 3.80 24.43 -3.76
N ILE A 224 3.14 23.64 -4.61
CA ILE A 224 3.83 22.85 -5.63
C ILE A 224 4.50 23.75 -6.67
N ARG A 225 3.83 24.81 -7.12
CA ARG A 225 4.40 25.78 -8.07
C ARG A 225 5.61 26.49 -7.49
N GLU A 226 5.52 26.99 -6.26
CA GLU A 226 6.65 27.60 -5.53
C GLU A 226 7.87 26.67 -5.53
N LYS A 227 7.66 25.37 -5.24
CA LYS A 227 8.76 24.39 -5.20
C LYS A 227 9.33 24.03 -6.56
N ILE A 228 8.51 23.98 -7.60
CA ILE A 228 8.98 23.71 -8.97
C ILE A 228 9.76 24.92 -9.49
N ASP A 229 9.26 26.14 -9.30
CA ASP A 229 9.85 27.36 -9.83
C ASP A 229 11.18 27.71 -9.13
N ALA A 230 11.26 27.52 -7.80
CA ALA A 230 12.47 27.78 -7.03
C ALA A 230 13.68 26.94 -7.49
N ASP A 231 13.44 25.70 -7.94
CA ASP A 231 14.50 24.81 -8.41
C ASP A 231 14.93 25.11 -9.86
N VAL A 232 14.05 25.69 -10.69
CA VAL A 232 14.38 26.07 -12.09
C VAL A 232 15.40 27.21 -12.11
N ILE A 233 15.26 28.19 -11.23
CA ILE A 233 16.14 29.38 -11.16
C ILE A 233 17.59 28.98 -10.79
N VAL A 234 17.77 27.96 -9.96
CA VAL A 234 19.10 27.49 -9.52
C VAL A 234 19.87 26.79 -10.65
N ILE A 235 19.17 26.23 -11.64
CA ILE A 235 19.80 25.58 -12.79
C ILE A 235 20.32 26.62 -13.78
N GLU A 236 19.59 27.72 -13.99
CA GLU A 236 20.03 28.80 -14.88
C GLU A 236 21.22 29.58 -14.30
N SER A 237 21.30 29.78 -12.98
CA SER A 237 22.42 30.49 -12.35
C SER A 237 23.75 29.72 -12.34
N ASN A 238 23.73 28.41 -12.63
CA ASN A 238 24.92 27.55 -12.66
C ASN A 238 25.44 27.27 -14.08
N GLN A 239 24.86 27.87 -15.13
CA GLN A 239 25.52 27.89 -16.43
C GLN A 239 26.72 28.84 -16.35
N PRO A 240 27.96 28.36 -16.60
CA PRO A 240 29.10 29.26 -16.67
C PRO A 240 28.82 30.32 -17.75
N PRO A 241 29.09 31.61 -17.47
CA PRO A 241 28.95 32.66 -18.47
C PRO A 241 29.76 32.23 -19.69
N GLY A 242 29.10 32.22 -20.85
CA GLY A 242 29.56 31.56 -22.06
C GLY A 242 31.06 31.74 -22.32
N GLN A 243 31.74 30.60 -22.49
CA GLN A 243 32.92 30.50 -23.34
C GLN A 243 32.46 30.33 -24.78
#